data_AF-A0A1T4MXT5-F1
#
_entry.id   AF-A0A1T4MXT5-F1
#
_cell.length_a   1.000
_cell.length_b   1.000
_cell.length_c   1.000
_cell.angle_alpha   90.00
_cell.angle_beta   90.00
_cell.angle_gamma   90.00
#
_symmetry.space_group_name_H-M   'P 1'
#
loop_
_entity.id
_entity.type
_entity.pdbx_description
1 polymer ?
#
loop_
_entity_poly.entity_id
_entity_poly.type
_entity_poly.pdbx_seq_one_letter_code
_entity_poly.pdbx_strand_id
1 'polypeptide(L)'
;MFSDNLLYLRNIKGLSQEQVAEAVGISRQSYSKWEQGDTFPDIDKCDKLAKFYGVTIDSLIHSDEKIGKTKIAPAPIGKHLWGTVTIGSKGQIVIPKNA
;
A
#
# COMPACT_ATOMS: atom_id res chain seq x y z
N MET A 1 9.29 -8.25 2.80
CA MET A 1 8.74 -6.95 3.27
C MET A 1 8.24 -6.12 2.09
N PHE A 2 9.12 -5.56 1.25
CA PHE A 2 8.71 -4.84 0.04
C PHE A 2 8.03 -5.74 -1.02
N SER A 3 8.64 -6.88 -1.32
CA SER A 3 8.14 -7.87 -2.29
C SER A 3 6.76 -8.41 -1.92
N ASP A 4 6.55 -8.73 -0.64
CA ASP A 4 5.24 -9.15 -0.09
C ASP A 4 4.17 -8.07 -0.25
N ASN A 5 4.54 -6.79 -0.06
CA ASN A 5 3.61 -5.68 -0.17
C ASN A 5 3.19 -5.46 -1.63
N LEU A 6 4.13 -5.54 -2.57
CA LEU A 6 3.84 -5.54 -4.00
C LEU A 6 2.86 -6.65 -4.39
N LEU A 7 3.09 -7.86 -3.90
CA LEU A 7 2.22 -9.00 -4.16
C LEU A 7 0.82 -8.77 -3.58
N TYR A 8 0.74 -8.23 -2.36
CA TYR A 8 -0.51 -7.90 -1.69
C TYR A 8 -1.30 -6.83 -2.45
N LEU A 9 -0.66 -5.72 -2.83
CA LEU A 9 -1.26 -4.63 -3.60
C LEU A 9 -1.76 -5.09 -4.97
N ARG A 10 -0.97 -5.93 -5.64
CA ARG A 10 -1.38 -6.55 -6.91
C ARG A 10 -2.60 -7.44 -6.74
N ASN A 11 -2.64 -8.24 -5.67
CA ASN A 11 -3.75 -9.15 -5.38
C ASN A 11 -5.04 -8.37 -5.07
N ILE A 12 -4.95 -7.29 -4.27
CA ILE A 12 -6.10 -6.41 -3.98
C ILE A 12 -6.71 -5.83 -5.25
N LYS A 13 -5.87 -5.40 -6.20
CA LYS A 13 -6.34 -4.87 -7.48
C LYS A 13 -6.70 -5.95 -8.51
N GLY A 14 -6.43 -7.23 -8.23
CA GLY A 14 -6.69 -8.33 -9.16
C GLY A 14 -5.89 -8.27 -10.46
N LEU A 15 -4.71 -7.63 -10.45
CA LEU A 15 -3.92 -7.37 -11.66
C LEU A 15 -2.90 -8.47 -11.93
N SER A 16 -2.61 -8.71 -13.22
CA SER A 16 -1.46 -9.51 -13.63
C SER A 16 -0.15 -8.71 -13.52
N GLN A 17 0.98 -9.41 -13.45
CA GLN A 17 2.30 -8.78 -13.44
C GLN A 17 2.54 -7.92 -14.70
N GLU A 18 2.03 -8.38 -15.84
CA GLU A 18 2.13 -7.67 -17.12
C GLU A 18 1.32 -6.38 -17.09
N GLN A 19 0.11 -6.40 -16.54
CA GLN A 19 -0.73 -5.20 -16.42
C GLN A 19 -0.11 -4.15 -15.52
N VAL A 20 0.47 -4.56 -14.39
CA VAL A 20 1.18 -3.62 -13.51
C VAL A 20 2.43 -3.06 -14.21
N ALA A 21 3.19 -3.92 -14.87
CA ALA A 21 4.40 -3.50 -15.57
C ALA A 21 4.10 -2.50 -16.70
N GLU A 22 3.04 -2.75 -17.47
CA GLU A 22 2.57 -1.84 -18.52
C GLU A 22 2.09 -0.50 -17.94
N ALA A 23 1.29 -0.53 -16.88
CA ALA A 23 0.77 0.67 -16.25
C ALA A 23 1.86 1.56 -15.60
N VAL A 24 2.94 0.94 -15.11
CA VAL A 24 4.07 1.63 -14.47
C VAL A 24 5.16 2.01 -15.50
N GLY A 25 5.10 1.47 -16.72
CA GLY A 25 6.10 1.72 -17.77
C GLY A 25 7.44 1.05 -17.46
N ILE A 26 7.40 -0.22 -17.08
CA ILE A 26 8.57 -1.06 -16.76
C ILE A 26 8.47 -2.41 -17.48
N SER A 27 9.60 -3.10 -17.60
CA SER A 27 9.58 -4.47 -18.12
C SER A 27 8.95 -5.42 -17.11
N ARG A 28 8.11 -6.35 -17.58
CA ARG A 28 7.55 -7.45 -16.78
C ARG A 28 8.62 -8.19 -15.98
N GLN A 29 9.78 -8.42 -16.60
CA GLN A 29 10.93 -9.09 -15.96
C GLN A 29 11.43 -8.32 -14.73
N SER A 30 11.52 -6.99 -14.81
CA SER A 30 11.91 -6.14 -13.68
C SER A 30 10.89 -6.24 -12.55
N TYR A 31 9.60 -6.16 -12.88
CA TYR A 31 8.53 -6.30 -11.89
C TYR A 31 8.56 -7.67 -11.19
N SER A 32 8.74 -8.74 -11.97
CA SER A 32 8.82 -10.10 -11.43
C SER A 32 10.00 -10.28 -10.47
N LYS A 33 11.17 -9.70 -10.79
CA LYS A 33 12.34 -9.71 -9.89
C LYS A 33 12.08 -8.96 -8.58
N TRP A 34 11.33 -7.87 -8.63
CA TRP A 34 10.97 -7.09 -7.44
C TRP A 34 9.99 -7.85 -6.55
N GLU A 35 8.97 -8.50 -7.13
CA GLU A 35 8.05 -9.39 -6.39
C GLU A 35 8.77 -10.61 -5.80
N GLN A 36 9.82 -11.10 -6.45
CA GLN A 36 10.66 -12.19 -5.93
C GLN A 36 11.66 -11.72 -4.85
N GLY A 37 11.85 -10.41 -4.69
CA GLY A 37 12.85 -9.85 -3.76
C GLY A 37 14.30 -9.93 -4.24
N ASP A 38 14.50 -10.23 -5.54
CA ASP A 38 15.81 -10.43 -6.15
C ASP A 38 16.52 -9.10 -6.43
N THR A 39 15.75 -8.03 -6.63
CA THR A 39 16.25 -6.69 -6.92
C THR A 39 15.33 -5.64 -6.32
N PHE A 40 15.88 -4.48 -5.98
CA PHE A 40 15.10 -3.33 -5.54
C PHE A 40 14.91 -2.32 -6.69
N PRO A 41 13.71 -1.74 -6.88
CA PRO A 41 13.49 -0.68 -7.85
C PRO A 41 14.24 0.61 -7.47
N ASP A 42 14.66 1.37 -8.48
CA ASP A 42 15.16 2.73 -8.31
C ASP A 42 14.09 3.67 -7.75
N ILE A 43 14.51 4.79 -7.17
CA ILE A 43 13.61 5.82 -6.61
C ILE A 43 12.53 6.28 -7.61
N ASP A 44 12.86 6.44 -8.89
CA ASP A 44 11.90 6.80 -9.95
C ASP A 44 10.82 5.71 -10.13
N LYS A 45 11.22 4.44 -10.07
CA LYS A 45 10.30 3.30 -10.21
C LYS A 45 9.45 3.12 -8.96
N CYS A 46 10.02 3.34 -7.79
CA CYS A 46 9.30 3.40 -6.52
C CYS A 46 8.23 4.48 -6.54
N ASP A 47 8.55 5.69 -7.02
CA ASP A 47 7.58 6.79 -7.16
C ASP A 47 6.44 6.42 -8.12
N LYS A 48 6.75 5.80 -9.26
CA LYS A 48 5.72 5.35 -10.23
C LYS A 48 4.82 4.27 -9.65
N LEU A 49 5.38 3.29 -8.94
CA LEU A 49 4.61 2.26 -8.24
C LEU A 49 3.73 2.87 -7.15
N ALA A 50 4.29 3.76 -6.35
CA ALA A 50 3.58 4.47 -5.29
C ALA A 50 2.38 5.25 -5.86
N LYS A 51 2.58 6.02 -6.94
CA LYS A 51 1.51 6.72 -7.67
C LYS A 51 0.47 5.77 -8.27
N PHE A 52 0.90 4.67 -8.87
CA PHE A 52 0.00 3.68 -9.47
C PHE A 52 -0.90 2.99 -8.45
N TYR A 53 -0.34 2.65 -7.30
CA TYR A 53 -1.07 2.04 -6.19
C TYR A 53 -1.81 3.07 -5.32
N GLY A 54 -1.49 4.36 -5.45
CA GLY A 54 -2.09 5.45 -4.69
C GLY A 54 -1.55 5.57 -3.27
N VAL A 55 -0.33 5.10 -3.05
CA VAL A 55 0.33 4.95 -1.74
C VAL A 55 1.57 5.82 -1.69
N THR A 56 2.15 6.02 -0.51
CA THR A 56 3.46 6.67 -0.38
C THR A 56 4.59 5.66 -0.55
N ILE A 57 5.78 6.15 -0.94
CA ILE A 57 6.98 5.30 -1.08
C ILE A 57 7.34 4.66 0.27
N ASP A 58 7.19 5.40 1.37
CA ASP A 58 7.44 4.86 2.71
C ASP A 58 6.52 3.68 3.00
N SER A 59 5.23 3.77 2.66
CA SER A 59 4.24 2.70 2.92
C SER A 59 4.41 1.52 1.97
N LEU A 60 4.95 1.77 0.77
CA LEU A 60 5.36 0.73 -0.18
C LEU A 60 6.52 -0.11 0.39
N ILE A 61 7.48 0.51 1.08
CA ILE A 61 8.72 -0.13 1.59
C ILE A 61 8.56 -0.66 3.03
N HIS A 62 7.95 0.13 3.91
CA HIS A 62 7.79 -0.10 5.33
C HIS A 62 6.33 -0.45 5.65
N SER A 63 5.92 -1.66 5.31
CA SER A 63 4.59 -2.17 5.71
C SER A 63 4.59 -2.70 7.16
N ASP A 64 5.07 -1.90 8.10
CA ASP A 64 5.03 -2.24 9.54
C ASP A 64 3.77 -1.68 10.24
N GLU A 65 2.85 -1.04 9.52
CA GLU A 65 1.56 -0.63 10.09
C GLU A 65 0.61 -1.83 10.30
N LYS A 66 0.91 -2.63 11.33
CA LYS A 66 -0.06 -3.49 11.98
C LYS A 66 -0.80 -2.67 13.04
N ILE A 67 -2.02 -2.20 12.73
CA ILE A 67 -3.00 -1.96 13.79
C ILE A 67 -3.59 -3.32 14.17
N GLY A 68 -2.98 -3.96 15.18
CA GLY A 68 -3.42 -5.26 15.71
C GLY A 68 -3.11 -6.45 14.79
N LYS A 69 -4.14 -7.23 14.38
CA LYS A 69 -4.02 -8.51 13.63
C LYS A 69 -4.41 -8.42 12.14
N THR A 70 -4.77 -7.24 11.64
CA THR A 70 -5.27 -7.08 10.26
C THR A 70 -4.24 -6.33 9.43
N LYS A 71 -3.81 -6.92 8.31
CA LYS A 71 -2.98 -6.24 7.31
C LYS A 71 -3.85 -5.19 6.62
N ILE A 72 -3.54 -3.91 6.81
CA ILE A 72 -4.30 -2.80 6.23
C ILE A 72 -3.61 -2.39 4.93
N ALA A 73 -4.40 -2.07 3.90
CA ALA A 73 -3.85 -1.49 2.69
C ALA A 73 -3.20 -0.13 3.02
N PRO A 74 -1.99 0.13 2.51
CA PRO A 74 -1.29 1.40 2.72
C PRO A 74 -2.22 2.60 2.48
N ALA A 75 -2.23 3.53 3.43
CA ALA A 75 -3.20 4.62 3.45
C ALA A 75 -3.06 5.49 2.19
N PRO A 76 -4.17 5.82 1.50
CA PRO A 76 -4.11 6.68 0.33
C PRO A 76 -3.64 8.09 0.71
N ILE A 77 -2.91 8.72 -0.20
CA ILE A 77 -2.31 10.04 0.00
C ILE A 77 -3.36 11.05 0.52
N GLY A 78 -3.04 11.73 1.63
CA GLY A 78 -3.91 12.74 2.24
C GLY A 78 -4.99 12.22 3.20
N LYS A 79 -5.09 10.91 3.45
CA LYS A 79 -5.95 10.34 4.49
C LYS A 79 -5.12 9.74 5.60
N HIS A 80 -4.84 10.53 6.62
CA HIS A 80 -4.23 10.01 7.84
C HIS A 80 -5.35 9.54 8.78
N LEU A 81 -5.36 8.25 9.15
CA LEU A 81 -6.19 7.77 10.24
C LEU A 81 -5.60 8.30 11.55
N TRP A 82 -6.10 9.44 12.02
CA TRP A 82 -5.69 10.03 13.30
C TRP A 82 -6.27 9.28 14.54
N GLY A 83 -7.09 8.26 14.30
CA GLY A 83 -7.71 7.41 15.32
C GLY A 83 -8.98 6.74 14.81
N THR A 84 -9.48 5.73 15.53
CA THR A 84 -10.80 5.13 15.28
C THR A 84 -11.83 5.82 16.18
N VAL A 85 -12.92 6.32 15.59
CA VAL A 85 -14.06 6.87 16.32
C VAL A 85 -15.29 6.00 16.09
N THR A 86 -15.99 5.66 17.16
CA THR A 86 -17.27 4.96 17.08
C THR A 86 -18.35 5.94 16.64
N ILE A 87 -18.99 5.66 15.51
CA ILE A 87 -20.19 6.37 15.08
C ILE A 87 -21.38 5.80 15.85
N GLY A 88 -22.04 6.62 16.66
CA GLY A 88 -23.28 6.23 17.31
C GLY A 88 -24.41 6.04 16.31
N SER A 89 -25.48 5.33 16.69
CA SER A 89 -26.63 5.01 15.84
C SER A 89 -27.38 6.22 15.25
N LYS A 90 -27.08 7.44 15.70
CA LYS A 90 -27.62 8.71 15.20
C LYS A 90 -26.61 9.56 14.39
N GLY A 91 -25.47 8.98 13.98
CA GLY A 91 -24.43 9.71 13.25
C GLY A 91 -23.54 10.60 14.12
N GLN A 92 -23.57 10.44 15.45
CA GLN A 92 -22.70 11.19 16.36
C GLN A 92 -21.27 10.63 16.36
N ILE A 93 -20.28 11.51 16.32
CA ILE A 93 -18.84 11.18 16.40
C ILE A 93 -18.43 11.28 17.88
N VAL A 94 -18.14 10.15 18.53
CA VAL A 94 -17.78 10.13 19.98
C VAL A 94 -16.28 9.94 20.15
N ILE A 95 -15.58 10.98 20.59
CA ILE A 95 -14.15 10.89 20.92
C ILE A 95 -14.00 10.17 22.28
N PRO A 96 -13.36 8.99 22.35
CA PRO A 96 -13.18 8.29 23.62
C PRO A 96 -12.26 9.11 24.54
N LYS A 97 -12.64 9.26 25.81
CA LYS A 97 -11.99 10.16 26.77
C LYS A 97 -10.63 9.65 27.30
N ASN A 98 -10.19 8.43 26.96
CA ASN A 98 -8.95 7.87 27.48
C ASN A 98 -7.84 7.85 26.42
N ALA A 99 -6.87 8.74 26.61
CA ALA A 99 -5.51 8.65 26.07
C ALA A 99 -4.56 8.23 27.19
#